data_AF-A0A1I2Y3X9-F1
#
_entry.id   AF-A0A1I2Y3X9-F1
#
_cell.length_a   1.000
_cell.length_b   1.000
_cell.length_c   1.000
_cell.angle_alpha   90.00
_cell.angle_beta   90.00
_cell.angle_gamma   90.00
#
_symmetry.space_group_name_H-M   'P 1'
#
loop_
_entity.id
_entity.type
_entity.pdbx_description
1 polymer ?
#
loop_
_entity_poly.entity_id
_entity_poly.type
_entity_poly.pdbx_seq_one_letter_code
_entity_poly.pdbx_strand_id
1 'polypeptide(L)' 'MSLDLDSEKITIACPQCSVDFEETISRLKFEPKLCCPHCKHPLGVNLLELHIVLESVKKSSDDLLKKLVGRPNSEN' A
#
# COMPACT_ATOMS: atom_id res chain seq x y z
N MET A 1 -7.71 11.00 11.42
CA MET A 1 -6.41 11.35 10.81
C MET A 1 -6.45 10.81 9.40
N SER A 2 -6.03 11.56 8.39
CA SER A 2 -5.85 11.00 7.06
C SER A 2 -4.59 10.11 7.08
N LEU A 3 -4.77 8.80 7.07
CA LEU A 3 -3.66 7.85 6.92
C LEU A 3 -3.07 8.03 5.52
N ASP A 4 -1.87 8.61 5.45
CA ASP A 4 -1.11 8.75 4.22
C ASP A 4 -0.07 7.62 4.14
N LEU A 5 -0.10 6.87 3.05
CA LEU A 5 0.78 5.73 2.80
C LEU A 5 1.76 6.03 1.65
N ASP A 6 1.83 7.27 1.16
CA ASP A 6 2.61 7.61 -0.02
C ASP A 6 4.11 7.44 0.16
N SER A 7 4.60 7.53 1.40
CA SER A 7 6.02 7.29 1.74
C SER A 7 6.34 5.83 2.02
N GLU A 8 5.31 4.98 2.18
CA GLU A 8 5.48 3.58 2.52
C GLU A 8 5.94 2.77 1.30
N LYS A 9 6.71 1.72 1.60
CA LYS A 9 7.24 0.80 0.60
C LYS A 9 6.42 -0.48 0.56
N ILE A 10 6.29 -1.05 -0.62
CA ILE A 10 5.76 -2.39 -0.82
C ILE A 10 6.81 -3.27 -1.51
N THR A 11 6.80 -4.55 -1.17
CA THR A 11 7.63 -5.55 -1.82
C THR A 11 6.93 -6.08 -3.06
N ILE A 12 7.63 -6.09 -4.18
CA ILE A 12 7.16 -6.61 -5.47
C ILE A 12 8.05 -7.79 -5.84
N ALA A 13 7.43 -8.95 -6.03
CA ALA A 13 8.10 -10.14 -6.53
C ALA A 13 8.16 -10.10 -8.06
N CYS A 14 9.35 -10.30 -8.63
CA CYS A 14 9.46 -10.44 -10.07
C CYS A 14 9.02 -11.85 -10.52
N PRO A 15 7.99 -12.00 -11.39
CA PRO A 15 7.56 -13.31 -11.90
C PRO A 15 8.62 -14.00 -12.77
N GLN A 16 9.58 -13.25 -13.33
CA GLN A 16 10.58 -13.78 -14.26
C GLN A 16 11.83 -14.32 -13.56
N CYS A 17 12.36 -13.63 -12.56
CA CYS A 17 13.59 -14.03 -11.87
C CYS A 17 13.41 -14.30 -10.37
N SER A 18 12.17 -14.20 -9.87
CA SER A 18 11.81 -14.46 -8.47
C SER A 18 12.57 -13.63 -7.43
N VAL A 19 13.19 -12.53 -7.87
CA VAL A 19 13.83 -11.57 -6.98
C VAL A 19 12.78 -10.58 -6.51
N ASP A 20 12.74 -10.39 -5.20
CA ASP A 20 11.92 -9.38 -4.55
C ASP A 20 12.66 -8.04 -4.54
N PHE A 21 11.90 -6.97 -4.74
CA PHE A 21 12.43 -5.62 -4.65
C PHE A 21 11.37 -4.66 -4.11
N GLU A 22 11.80 -3.56 -3.52
CA GLU A 22 10.91 -2.58 -2.91
C GLU A 22 10.59 -1.44 -3.87
N GLU A 23 9.36 -0.94 -3.79
CA GLU A 23 8.94 0.28 -4.45
C GLU A 23 8.05 1.13 -3.53
N THR A 24 8.13 2.45 -3.66
CA THR A 24 7.31 3.37 -2.87
C THR A 24 5.92 3.51 -3.48
N ILE A 25 4.88 3.54 -2.65
CA ILE A 25 3.48 3.69 -3.10
C ILE A 25 3.30 4.98 -3.93
N SER A 26 3.89 6.10 -3.51
CA SER A 26 3.87 7.34 -4.30
C SER A 26 4.39 7.13 -5.72
N ARG A 27 5.56 6.50 -5.89
CA ARG A 27 6.12 6.21 -7.21
C ARG A 27 5.15 5.38 -8.05
N LEU A 28 4.57 4.32 -7.49
CA LEU A 28 3.67 3.43 -8.23
C LEU A 28 2.37 4.12 -8.69
N LYS A 29 1.88 5.11 -7.93
CA LYS A 29 0.71 5.92 -8.32
C LYS A 29 1.00 6.80 -9.54
N PHE A 30 2.20 7.36 -9.64
CA PHE A 30 2.59 8.25 -10.73
C PHE A 30 3.11 7.49 -11.95
N GLU A 31 3.90 6.43 -11.72
CA GLU A 31 4.53 5.62 -12.76
C GLU A 31 4.27 4.12 -12.52
N PRO A 32 3.17 3.57 -13.09
CA PRO A 32 2.80 2.16 -12.92
C PRO A 32 3.63 1.20 -13.78
N LYS A 33 4.39 1.74 -14.73
CA LYS A 33 5.28 0.97 -15.58
C LYS A 33 6.56 0.70 -14.80
N LEU A 34 6.77 -0.56 -14.48
CA LEU A 34 7.87 -0.99 -13.66
C LEU A 34 8.77 -1.91 -14.49
N CYS A 35 10.07 -1.92 -14.20
CA CYS A 35 10.98 -2.92 -14.72
C CYS A 35 11.67 -3.57 -13.53
N CYS A 36 11.79 -4.90 -13.54
CA CYS A 36 12.56 -5.58 -12.52
C CYS A 36 14.00 -5.04 -12.52
N PRO A 37 14.54 -4.58 -11.37
CA PRO A 37 15.89 -4.02 -11.32
C PRO A 37 16.96 -5.06 -11.68
N HIS A 38 16.67 -6.34 -11.45
CA HIS A 38 17.59 -7.46 -11.69
C HIS A 38 17.57 -7.95 -13.15
N CYS A 39 16.44 -8.46 -13.64
CA CYS A 39 16.35 -9.07 -14.97
C CYS A 39 15.84 -8.13 -16.08
N LYS A 40 15.51 -6.88 -15.76
CA LYS A 40 14.95 -5.86 -16.68
C LYS A 40 13.62 -6.24 -17.33
N HIS A 41 12.98 -7.32 -16.87
CA HIS A 41 11.66 -7.71 -17.34
C HIS A 41 10.63 -6.62 -17.00
N PRO A 42 9.81 -6.18 -17.97
CA PRO A 42 8.75 -5.20 -17.72
C PRO A 42 7.65 -5.81 -16.86
N LEU A 43 7.17 -5.04 -15.89
CA LEU A 43 6.15 -5.39 -14.92
C LEU A 43 5.08 -4.30 -14.96
N GLY A 44 3.81 -4.71 -14.93
CA GLY A 44 2.68 -3.81 -14.78
C GLY A 44 2.14 -3.88 -13.37
N VAL A 45 1.90 -2.72 -12.76
CA VAL A 45 1.10 -2.63 -11.53
C VAL A 45 -0.34 -2.27 -11.91
N ASN A 46 -1.32 -3.03 -11.42
CA ASN A 46 -2.73 -2.70 -11.59
C ASN A 46 -3.10 -1.54 -10.65
N LEU A 47 -3.18 -0.33 -11.21
CA LEU A 47 -3.49 0.89 -10.46
C LEU A 47 -4.86 0.85 -9.78
N LEU A 48 -5.84 0.18 -10.38
CA LEU A 48 -7.18 0.06 -9.80
C LEU A 48 -7.13 -0.80 -8.53
N GLU A 49 -6.45 -1.94 -8.59
CA GLU A 49 -6.26 -2.81 -7.41
C GLU A 49 -5.45 -2.11 -6.33
N LEU A 50 -4.36 -1.41 -6.70
CA LEU A 50 -3.57 -0.61 -5.77
C LEU A 50 -4.46 0.42 -5.05
N HIS A 51 -5.28 1.15 -5.80
CA HIS A 51 -6.20 2.14 -5.23
C HIS A 51 -7.23 1.50 -4.28
N ILE A 52 -7.86 0.40 -4.69
CA ILE A 52 -8.86 -0.32 -3.88
C ILE A 52 -8.25 -0.78 -2.55
N VAL A 53 -7.05 -1.36 -2.58
CA VAL A 53 -6.36 -1.83 -1.37
C VAL A 53 -6.03 -0.66 -0.44
N LEU A 54 -5.49 0.45 -0.97
CA LEU A 54 -5.16 1.64 -0.17
C LEU A 54 -6.40 2.22 0.52
N GLU A 55 -7.52 2.35 -0.20
CA GLU A 55 -8.77 2.85 0.37
C GLU A 55 -9.35 1.89 1.42
N SER A 56 -9.23 0.57 1.19
CA SER A 56 -9.64 -0.43 2.18
C SER A 56 -8.82 -0.36 3.48
N VAL A 57 -7.50 -0.13 3.38
CA VAL A 57 -6.62 0.03 4.54
C VAL A 57 -6.97 1.31 5.30
N LYS A 58 -7.13 2.44 4.60
CA LYS A 58 -7.56 3.70 5.22
C LYS A 58 -8.87 3.55 5.97
N LYS A 59 -9.88 2.95 5.32
CA LYS A 59 -11.20 2.70 5.93
C LYS A 59 -11.08 1.82 7.18
N SER A 60 -10.32 0.73 7.09
CA SER A 60 -10.12 -0.19 8.23
C SER A 60 -9.40 0.49 9.39
N SER A 61 -8.40 1.33 9.10
CA SER A 61 -7.71 2.14 10.10
C SER A 61 -8.65 3.16 10.76
N ASP A 62 -9.45 3.88 9.99
CA ASP A 62 -10.42 4.83 10.52
C ASP A 62 -11.46 4.16 11.41
N ASP A 63 -11.96 2.99 11.01
CA ASP A 63 -12.92 2.23 11.81
C ASP A 63 -12.29 1.67 13.09
N LEU A 64 -11.02 1.27 13.05
CA LEU A 64 -10.28 0.89 14.26
C LEU A 64 -10.09 2.08 15.20
N LEU A 65 -9.68 3.23 14.66
CA LEU A 65 -9.50 4.46 15.44
C LEU A 65 -10.82 4.90 16.10
N LYS A 66 -11.95 4.85 15.40
CA LYS A 66 -13.27 5.13 15.98
C LYS A 66 -13.58 4.23 17.18
N LYS A 67 -13.22 2.94 17.12
CA LYS A 67 -13.42 2.00 18.24
C LYS A 67 -12.51 2.28 19.42
N LEU A 68 -11.26 2.71 19.15
CA LEU A 68 -10.29 3.04 20.19
C LEU A 68 -10.62 4.37 20.89
N VAL A 69 -10.99 5.40 20.12
CA VAL A 69 -11.35 6.73 20.64
C VAL A 69 -12.78 6.73 21.22
N GLY A 70 -13.67 5.88 20.69
CA GLY A 70 -15.06 5.73 21.12
C GLY A 70 -15.29 4.91 22.40
N ARG A 71 -14.23 4.49 23.11
CA ARG A 71 -14.33 4.04 24.52
C ARG A 71 -14.09 5.25 25.43
N PRO A 72 -15.13 5.99 25.87
CA PRO A 72 -15.01 6.73 27.11
C PRO A 72 -14.82 5.71 28.23
N ASN A 73 -13.82 5.93 29.09
CA ASN A 73 -13.77 5.33 30.41
C ASN A 73 -15.13 5.51 31.08
N SER A 74 -15.92 4.45 31.11
CA SER A 74 -17.02 4.31 32.06
C SER A 74 -16.58 3.24 33.04
N GLU A 75 -15.60 3.61 33.86
CA GLU A 75 -15.40 2.98 35.16
C GLU A 75 -16.26 3.79 36.13
N ASN A 76 -17.37 3.18 36.54
CA ASN A 76 -18.21 3.62 37.65
C ASN A 76 -17.89 2.76 38.86
#